data_AF-A0A932FQ17-F1
#
_entry.id   AF-A0A932FQ17-F1
#
_cell.length_a   1.000
_cell.length_b   1.000
_cell.length_c   1.000
_cell.angle_alpha   90.00
_cell.angle_beta   90.00
_cell.angle_gamma   90.00
#
_symmetry.space_group_name_H-M   'P 1'
#
loop_
_entity.id
_entity.type
_entity.pdbx_description
1 polymer ?
#
loop_
_entity_poly.entity_id
_entity_poly.type
_entity_poly.pdbx_seq_one_letter_code
_entity_poly.pdbx_strand_id
1 'polypeptide(L)'
;MSGIAAARALKEDFVRVGRAEVVRLRRKLAMLDAEQRAIVEGVVGRVVEAVAADAVRLLATQPEQYVVDSAVHLFGLKGGHAEQ
;
A
#
# COMPACT_ATOMS: atom_id res chain seq x y z
N MET A 1 0.15 -9.78 15.78
CA MET A 1 -0.50 -8.63 15.12
C MET A 1 -1.94 -9.03 14.79
N SER A 2 -2.94 -8.16 14.94
CA SER A 2 -4.32 -8.49 14.53
C SER A 2 -4.53 -8.31 13.03
N GLY A 3 -5.56 -8.96 12.48
CA GLY A 3 -5.95 -8.80 11.06
C GLY A 3 -6.17 -7.35 10.65
N ILE A 4 -6.92 -6.58 11.45
CA ILE A 4 -7.16 -5.15 11.21
C ILE A 4 -5.85 -4.35 11.23
N ALA A 5 -4.92 -4.66 12.14
CA ALA A 5 -3.62 -4.01 12.18
C ALA A 5 -2.76 -4.37 10.97
N ALA A 6 -2.78 -5.62 10.52
CA ALA A 6 -2.10 -6.07 9.31
C ALA A 6 -2.70 -5.41 8.05
N ALA A 7 -4.03 -5.34 7.94
CA ALA A 7 -4.73 -4.66 6.85
C ALA A 7 -4.33 -3.19 6.76
N ARG A 8 -4.26 -2.51 7.91
CA ARG A 8 -3.82 -1.11 7.99
C ARG A 8 -2.36 -0.95 7.59
N ALA A 9 -1.46 -1.76 8.16
CA ALA A 9 -0.04 -1.72 7.83
C ALA A 9 0.21 -1.99 6.34
N LEU A 10 -0.49 -2.96 5.76
CA LEU A 10 -0.42 -3.29 4.34
C LEU A 10 -0.89 -2.11 3.47
N LYS A 11 -2.03 -1.50 3.82
CA LYS A 11 -2.55 -0.33 3.11
C LYS A 11 -1.56 0.84 3.14
N GLU A 12 -1.01 1.13 4.32
CA GLU A 12 -0.02 2.21 4.49
C GLU A 12 1.26 1.94 3.69
N ASP A 13 1.72 0.69 3.64
CA ASP A 13 2.91 0.33 2.89
C ASP A 13 2.72 0.46 1.36
N PHE A 14 1.58 -0.01 0.84
CA PHE A 14 1.24 0.16 -0.57
C PHE A 14 1.12 1.64 -0.97
N VAL A 15 0.50 2.48 -0.12
CA VAL A 15 0.45 3.93 -0.34
C VAL A 15 1.85 4.54 -0.36
N ARG A 16 2.74 4.10 0.54
CA ARG A 16 4.14 4.53 0.57
C ARG A 16 4.88 4.15 -0.71
N VAL A 17 4.70 2.92 -1.21
CA VAL A 17 5.25 2.47 -2.49
C VAL A 17 4.72 3.34 -3.64
N GLY A 18 3.41 3.58 -3.70
CA GLY A 18 2.80 4.45 -4.71
C GLY A 18 3.42 5.85 -4.77
N ARG A 19 3.62 6.47 -3.61
CA ARG A 19 4.29 7.78 -3.51
C ARG A 19 5.74 7.72 -3.99
N ALA A 20 6.48 6.67 -3.62
CA ALA A 20 7.85 6.48 -4.07
C ALA A 20 7.92 6.34 -5.60
N GLU A 21 6.98 5.63 -6.21
CA GLU A 21 6.91 5.49 -7.67
C GLU A 21 6.60 6.82 -8.37
N VAL A 22 5.69 7.65 -7.84
CA VAL A 22 5.48 9.01 -8.36
C VAL A 22 6.76 9.84 -8.30
N VAL A 23 7.51 9.76 -7.19
CA VAL A 23 8.81 10.45 -7.05
C VAL A 23 9.83 9.93 -8.07
N ARG A 24 9.90 8.62 -8.32
CA ARG A 24 10.78 8.03 -9.35
C ARG A 24 10.40 8.52 -10.75
N LEU A 25 9.11 8.69 -11.01
CA LEU A 25 8.60 9.19 -12.28
C LEU A 25 8.79 10.69 -12.46
N ARG A 26 9.12 11.46 -11.41
CA ARG A 26 9.19 12.94 -11.44
C ARG A 26 9.91 13.52 -12.64
N ARG A 27 11.06 12.96 -13.04
CA ARG A 27 11.81 13.45 -14.22
C ARG A 27 11.06 13.20 -15.54
N LYS A 28 10.36 12.07 -15.66
CA LYS A 28 9.53 11.74 -16.83
C LYS A 28 8.26 12.59 -16.87
N LEU A 29 7.72 12.94 -15.70
CA LEU A 29 6.53 13.78 -15.57
C LEU A 29 6.83 15.28 -15.72
N ALA A 30 8.10 15.69 -15.78
CA ALA A 30 8.49 17.10 -15.85
C ALA A 30 8.02 17.80 -17.13
N MET A 31 7.82 17.04 -18.21
CA MET A 31 7.33 17.55 -19.50
C MET A 31 5.81 17.63 -19.59
N LEU A 32 5.09 17.11 -18.60
CA LEU A 32 3.64 17.10 -18.56
C LEU A 32 3.10 18.37 -17.90
N ASP A 33 1.95 18.84 -18.36
CA ASP A 33 1.21 19.89 -17.66
C ASP A 33 0.63 19.37 -16.32
N ALA A 34 -0.05 20.25 -15.59
CA ALA A 34 -0.60 19.92 -14.28
C ALA A 34 -1.73 18.89 -14.36
N GLU A 35 -2.56 18.93 -15.39
CA GLU A 35 -3.69 18.02 -15.58
C GLU A 35 -3.19 16.61 -15.90
N GLN A 36 -2.27 16.50 -16.85
CA GLN A 36 -1.62 15.26 -17.23
C GLN A 36 -0.88 14.62 -16.05
N ARG A 37 -0.21 15.42 -15.21
CA ARG A 37 0.40 14.94 -13.96
C ARG A 37 -0.64 14.39 -12.99
N ALA A 38 -1.73 15.10 -12.76
CA ALA A 38 -2.81 14.65 -11.90
C ALA A 38 -3.44 13.34 -12.41
N ILE A 39 -3.56 13.17 -13.72
CA ILE A 39 -4.02 11.91 -14.34
C ILE A 39 -3.04 10.77 -14.00
N VAL A 40 -1.73 10.97 -14.20
CA VAL A 40 -0.73 9.93 -13.90
C VAL A 40 -0.73 9.57 -12.42
N GLU A 41 -0.72 10.57 -11.53
CA GLU A 41 -0.78 10.36 -10.08
C GLU A 41 -2.07 9.61 -9.68
N GLY A 42 -3.20 9.97 -10.28
CA GLY A 42 -4.48 9.30 -10.06
C GLY A 42 -4.52 7.87 -10.58
N VAL A 43 -3.85 7.57 -11.70
CA VAL A 43 -3.69 6.21 -12.21
C VAL A 43 -2.81 5.39 -11.26
N VAL A 44 -1.67 5.93 -10.81
CA VAL A 44 -0.79 5.25 -9.85
C VAL A 44 -1.55 4.94 -8.55
N GLY A 45 -2.29 5.91 -8.02
CA GLY A 45 -3.13 5.72 -6.84
C GLY A 45 -4.15 4.60 -7.01
N ARG A 46 -4.88 4.60 -8.13
CA ARG A 46 -5.88 3.55 -8.44
C ARG A 46 -5.26 2.16 -8.58
N VAL A 47 -4.09 2.05 -9.22
CA VAL A 47 -3.38 0.77 -9.35
C VAL A 47 -2.95 0.26 -7.99
N VAL A 48 -2.36 1.12 -7.16
CA VAL A 48 -1.92 0.77 -5.80
C VAL A 48 -3.10 0.31 -4.94
N GLU A 49 -4.22 1.03 -4.99
CA GLU A 49 -5.45 0.65 -4.29
C GLU A 49 -5.99 -0.68 -4.79
N ALA A 50 -6.09 -0.88 -6.10
CA ALA A 50 -6.61 -2.11 -6.70
C ALA A 50 -5.77 -3.34 -6.33
N VAL A 51 -4.44 -3.21 -6.34
CA VAL A 51 -3.53 -4.30 -5.98
C VAL A 51 -3.67 -4.68 -4.49
N ALA A 52 -3.86 -3.70 -3.61
CA ALA A 52 -3.97 -3.96 -2.17
C ALA A 52 -5.39 -4.34 -1.72
N ALA A 53 -6.42 -4.00 -2.50
CA ALA A 53 -7.82 -4.03 -2.06
C ALA A 53 -8.27 -5.39 -1.50
N ASP A 54 -8.03 -6.47 -2.23
CA ASP A 54 -8.49 -7.80 -1.83
C ASP A 54 -7.76 -8.30 -0.58
N ALA A 55 -6.45 -8.09 -0.51
CA ALA A 55 -5.65 -8.48 0.66
C ALA A 55 -6.03 -7.68 1.90
N VAL A 56 -6.23 -6.36 1.77
CA VAL A 56 -6.69 -5.49 2.87
C VAL A 56 -8.08 -5.92 3.33
N ARG A 57 -9.01 -6.20 2.41
CA ARG A 57 -10.36 -6.66 2.74
C ARG A 57 -10.33 -8.00 3.48
N LEU A 58 -9.56 -8.96 2.98
CA LEU A 58 -9.41 -10.29 3.59
C LEU A 58 -8.87 -10.21 5.02
N LEU A 59 -7.84 -9.38 5.24
CA LEU A 59 -7.25 -9.17 6.56
C LEU A 59 -8.19 -8.41 7.51
N ALA A 60 -9.06 -7.54 7.01
CA ALA A 60 -9.93 -6.70 7.83
C ALA A 60 -11.22 -7.40 8.31
N THR A 61 -11.74 -8.41 7.61
CA THR A 61 -13.06 -8.98 7.92
C THR A 61 -13.01 -10.18 8.84
N GLN A 62 -12.36 -11.28 8.45
CA GLN A 62 -12.26 -12.52 9.25
C GLN A 62 -11.04 -13.34 8.84
N PRO A 63 -9.81 -12.92 9.18
CA PRO A 63 -8.65 -13.71 8.80
C PRO A 63 -8.46 -14.87 9.76
N GLU A 64 -8.24 -16.05 9.19
CA GLU A 64 -7.56 -17.12 9.92
C GLU A 64 -6.15 -16.64 10.28
N GLN A 65 -5.65 -16.99 11.47
CA GLN A 65 -4.39 -16.44 11.98
C GLN A 65 -3.19 -16.70 11.03
N TYR A 66 -3.16 -17.86 10.35
CA TYR A 66 -2.09 -18.17 9.39
C TYR A 66 -2.06 -17.20 8.19
N VAL A 67 -3.20 -16.63 7.79
CA VAL A 67 -3.28 -15.64 6.70
C VAL A 67 -2.64 -14.34 7.14
N VAL A 68 -2.90 -13.92 8.38
CA VAL A 68 -2.27 -12.73 8.98
C VAL A 68 -0.76 -12.93 9.07
N ASP A 69 -0.31 -14.07 9.58
CA ASP A 69 1.11 -14.37 9.76
C ASP A 69 1.83 -14.44 8.39
N SER A 70 1.19 -15.03 7.38
CA SER A 70 1.73 -15.06 6.01
C SER A 70 1.84 -13.66 5.40
N ALA A 71 0.82 -12.80 5.58
CA ALA A 71 0.88 -11.43 5.09
C ALA A 71 1.96 -10.61 5.81
N VAL A 72 2.09 -10.78 7.13
CA VAL A 72 3.16 -10.15 7.93
C VAL A 72 4.54 -10.58 7.41
N HIS A 73 4.73 -11.87 7.13
CA HIS A 73 6.00 -12.39 6.63
C HIS A 73 6.31 -11.91 5.20
N LEU A 74 5.37 -12.09 4.27
CA LEU A 74 5.57 -11.77 2.84
C LEU A 74 5.80 -10.28 2.60
N PHE A 75 5.08 -9.41 3.32
CA PHE A 75 5.17 -7.96 3.15
C PHE A 75 6.02 -7.28 4.22
N GLY A 76 6.64 -8.04 5.13
CA GLY A 76 7.47 -7.49 6.20
C GLY A 76 6.73 -6.49 7.11
N LEU A 77 5.44 -6.70 7.34
CA LEU A 77 4.59 -5.76 8.09
C LEU A 77 5.04 -5.72 9.55
N LYS A 78 5.55 -4.59 10.02
CA LYS A 78 5.91 -4.43 11.43
C LYS A 78 4.68 -4.07 12.25
N GLY A 79 4.42 -4.85 13.29
CA GLY A 79 3.39 -4.55 14.29
C GLY A 79 3.71 -3.22 14.92
N GLY A 80 2.84 -2.23 14.75
CA GLY A 80 2.98 -0.95 15.43
C GLY A 80 2.72 -1.10 16.92
N HIS A 81 3.70 -1.64 17.67
CA HIS A 81 4.00 -1.31 19.06
C HIS A 81 5.53 -1.24 19.18
N ALA A 82 5.97 -0.18 19.86
CA ALA A 82 7.34 0.23 20.05
C ALA A 82 8.22 -0.86 20.68
N GLU A 83 9.54 -0.69 20.48
CA GLU A 83 10.74 -1.16 21.21
C GLU A 83 11.81 -1.50 20.16
N GLN A 84 12.98 -0.86 20.07
CA GLN A 84 13.81 -0.15 21.05
C GLN A 84 14.52 1.04 20.38
#